data_AF-A0A957NWW4-F1
#
_entry.id   AF-A0A957NWW4-F1
#
_cell.length_a   1.000
_cell.length_b   1.000
_cell.length_c   1.000
_cell.angle_alpha   90.00
_cell.angle_beta   90.00
_cell.angle_gamma   90.00
#
_symmetry.space_group_name_H-M   'P 1'
#
loop_
_entity.id
_entity.type
_entity.pdbx_description
1 polymer ?
#
loop_
_entity_poly.entity_id
_entity_poly.type
_entity_poly.pdbx_seq_one_letter_code
_entity_poly.pdbx_strand_id
1 'polypeptide(L)'
;MHLYLAIKYHPDGQNRALIEALSATLSAAGHRSTCVFRDIEQWGAKELPPAALMRHSFRAIDAADLVLLEFSEKGVGLGIEAGYAHSQGKPVVVIARTGSEISTTLQGIAQQVFFYDTLEDLADLPWPATVAQPTAVAWPYAVRSVERLFDLLEGLSGEALNWRPFPTASTLFALATHIVGNIEETIWGVVCGQPVQRQRDAEFQAVGNDIAAVRDRWQQLRARIDAALATMSAADLAQPRQHPRRGTMSSNEIFVVVARHAAEHLAQAEMTAEMFRSFSS
;
A
#
# COMPACT_ATOMS: atom_id res chain seq x y z
N MET A 1 -19.43 0.39 -7.75
CA MET A 1 -17.96 0.56 -7.87
C MET A 1 -17.64 1.83 -8.65
N HIS A 2 -16.47 2.41 -8.44
CA HIS A 2 -15.90 3.49 -9.22
C HIS A 2 -14.86 2.93 -10.19
N LEU A 3 -15.05 3.11 -11.50
CA LEU A 3 -14.14 2.63 -12.54
C LEU A 3 -13.39 3.80 -13.14
N TYR A 4 -12.10 3.62 -13.38
CA TYR A 4 -11.37 4.49 -14.29
C TYR A 4 -11.54 3.95 -15.71
N LEU A 5 -12.23 4.70 -16.56
CA LEU A 5 -12.42 4.38 -17.97
C LEU A 5 -11.25 4.95 -18.78
N ALA A 6 -10.33 4.05 -19.11
CA ALA A 6 -9.19 4.32 -19.97
C ALA A 6 -9.57 3.99 -21.42
N ILE A 7 -9.50 4.97 -22.30
CA ILE A 7 -9.89 4.84 -23.72
C ILE A 7 -9.03 5.76 -24.57
N LYS A 8 -8.76 5.34 -25.81
CA LYS A 8 -7.90 6.07 -26.72
C LYS A 8 -8.31 7.55 -26.81
N TYR A 9 -7.34 8.43 -26.58
CA TYR A 9 -7.54 9.86 -26.76
C TYR A 9 -7.53 10.23 -28.25
N HIS A 10 -8.53 11.00 -28.65
CA HIS A 10 -8.60 11.66 -29.96
C HIS A 10 -8.78 13.18 -29.75
N PRO A 11 -7.87 14.03 -30.26
CA PRO A 11 -7.96 15.48 -30.09
C PRO A 11 -9.23 16.10 -30.68
N ASP A 12 -9.78 15.50 -31.73
CA ASP A 12 -11.03 15.92 -32.37
C ASP A 12 -12.29 15.38 -31.67
N GLY A 13 -12.12 14.54 -30.64
CA GLY A 13 -13.21 13.91 -29.91
C GLY A 13 -14.06 12.96 -30.75
N GLN A 14 -13.53 12.37 -31.85
CA GLN A 14 -14.31 11.48 -32.72
C GLN A 14 -14.95 10.28 -31.99
N ASN A 15 -14.39 9.87 -30.86
CA ASN A 15 -14.91 8.78 -30.03
C ASN A 15 -15.80 9.26 -28.87
N ARG A 16 -16.20 10.54 -28.83
CA ARG A 16 -17.06 11.09 -27.77
C ARG A 16 -18.35 10.29 -27.59
N ALA A 17 -19.02 9.94 -28.69
CA ALA A 17 -20.24 9.14 -28.64
C ALA A 17 -20.01 7.76 -27.98
N LEU A 18 -18.86 7.14 -28.23
CA LEU A 18 -18.48 5.87 -27.60
C LEU A 18 -18.23 6.05 -26.10
N ILE A 19 -17.51 7.11 -25.70
CA ILE A 19 -17.26 7.43 -24.29
C ILE A 19 -18.58 7.64 -23.55
N GLU A 20 -19.47 8.45 -24.09
CA GLU A 20 -20.79 8.74 -23.50
C GLU A 20 -21.64 7.46 -23.37
N ALA A 21 -21.66 6.63 -24.41
CA ALA A 21 -22.43 5.40 -24.42
C ALA A 21 -21.88 4.35 -23.44
N LEU A 22 -20.56 4.13 -23.38
CA LEU A 22 -19.92 3.28 -22.37
C LEU A 22 -20.22 3.79 -20.95
N SER A 23 -20.16 5.10 -20.76
CA SER A 23 -20.46 5.72 -19.46
C SER A 23 -21.90 5.47 -19.04
N ALA A 24 -22.85 5.57 -19.97
CA ALA A 24 -24.26 5.28 -19.73
C ALA A 24 -24.49 3.80 -19.40
N THR A 25 -23.87 2.88 -20.14
CA THR A 25 -23.95 1.43 -19.86
C THR A 25 -23.40 1.10 -18.47
N LEU A 26 -22.24 1.65 -18.09
CA LEU A 26 -21.66 1.46 -16.76
C LEU A 26 -22.57 2.00 -15.65
N SER A 27 -23.19 3.17 -15.89
CA SER A 27 -24.13 3.79 -14.96
C SER A 27 -25.41 2.94 -14.79
N ALA A 28 -25.95 2.41 -15.89
CA ALA A 28 -27.11 1.51 -15.87
C ALA A 28 -26.81 0.22 -15.09
N ALA A 29 -25.58 -0.28 -15.15
CA ALA A 29 -25.09 -1.40 -14.34
C ALA A 29 -24.77 -1.02 -12.87
N GLY A 30 -25.05 0.21 -12.43
CA GLY A 30 -24.86 0.65 -11.05
C GLY A 30 -23.42 1.07 -10.70
N HIS A 31 -22.60 1.34 -11.72
CA HIS A 31 -21.23 1.80 -11.54
C HIS A 31 -21.06 3.30 -11.83
N ARG A 32 -20.06 3.91 -11.21
CA ARG A 32 -19.59 5.25 -11.57
C ARG A 32 -18.33 5.10 -12.40
N SER A 33 -18.13 5.93 -13.41
CA SER A 33 -16.88 5.98 -14.17
C SER A 33 -16.23 7.34 -14.08
N THR A 34 -14.91 7.39 -14.18
CA THR A 34 -14.12 8.61 -14.44
C THR A 34 -13.29 8.40 -15.71
N CYS A 35 -13.35 9.33 -16.66
CA CYS A 35 -12.57 9.36 -17.88
C CYS A 35 -11.89 10.72 -18.00
N VAL A 36 -10.57 10.75 -18.20
CA VAL A 36 -9.78 12.00 -18.21
C VAL A 36 -10.30 13.00 -19.24
N PHE A 37 -10.52 12.56 -20.47
CA PHE A 37 -10.96 13.44 -21.55
C PHE A 37 -12.34 14.05 -21.26
N ARG A 38 -13.25 13.27 -20.64
CA ARG A 38 -14.60 13.72 -20.26
C ARG A 38 -14.60 14.62 -19.03
N ASP A 39 -13.99 14.18 -17.94
CA ASP A 39 -14.18 14.78 -16.61
C ASP A 39 -13.11 15.80 -16.22
N ILE A 40 -11.89 15.63 -16.73
CA ILE A 40 -10.74 16.46 -16.37
C ILE A 40 -10.49 17.51 -17.44
N GLU A 41 -10.43 17.10 -18.70
CA GLU A 41 -10.21 17.99 -19.86
C GLU A 41 -11.51 18.58 -20.41
N GLN A 42 -12.67 18.11 -19.94
CA GLN A 42 -13.99 18.63 -20.31
C GLN A 42 -14.19 18.67 -21.83
N TRP A 43 -13.90 17.56 -22.50
CA TRP A 43 -13.95 17.43 -23.96
C TRP A 43 -13.01 18.38 -24.70
N GLY A 44 -11.83 18.63 -24.13
CA GLY A 44 -10.82 19.53 -24.70
C GLY A 44 -11.05 21.01 -24.37
N ALA A 45 -12.13 21.37 -23.64
CA ALA A 45 -12.34 22.75 -23.18
C ALA A 45 -11.29 23.20 -22.15
N LYS A 46 -10.62 22.25 -21.50
CA LYS A 46 -9.54 22.49 -20.54
C LYS A 46 -8.29 21.74 -20.97
N GLU A 47 -7.31 22.48 -21.49
CA GLU A 47 -5.98 21.94 -21.77
C GLU A 47 -5.13 21.90 -20.48
N LEU A 48 -4.41 20.81 -20.30
CA LEU A 48 -3.47 20.63 -19.19
C LEU A 48 -2.06 20.36 -19.74
N PRO A 49 -1.01 20.92 -19.09
CA PRO A 49 0.35 20.50 -19.36
C PRO A 49 0.48 18.98 -19.14
N PRO A 50 1.28 18.25 -19.95
CA PRO A 50 1.37 16.78 -19.87
C PRO A 50 1.64 16.23 -18.46
N ALA A 51 2.52 16.90 -17.70
CA ALA A 51 2.81 16.51 -16.32
C ALA A 51 1.60 16.67 -15.37
N ALA A 52 0.76 17.70 -15.59
CA ALA A 52 -0.46 17.89 -14.82
C ALA A 52 -1.52 16.86 -15.21
N LEU A 53 -1.69 16.62 -16.51
CA LEU A 53 -2.60 15.61 -17.04
C LEU A 53 -2.30 14.24 -16.41
N MET A 54 -1.06 13.77 -16.47
CA MET A 54 -0.67 12.48 -15.90
C MET A 54 -0.87 12.41 -14.38
N ARG A 55 -0.61 13.50 -13.64
CA ARG A 55 -0.93 13.55 -12.20
C ARG A 55 -2.43 13.39 -11.93
N HIS A 56 -3.27 13.99 -12.76
CA HIS A 56 -4.72 13.83 -12.65
C HIS A 56 -5.17 12.40 -13.02
N SER A 57 -4.62 11.81 -14.09
CA SER A 57 -4.87 10.42 -14.47
C SER A 57 -4.53 9.44 -13.35
N PHE A 58 -3.31 9.53 -12.79
CA PHE A 58 -2.89 8.63 -11.70
C PHE A 58 -3.74 8.77 -10.45
N ARG A 59 -4.09 10.01 -10.05
CA ARG A 59 -5.02 10.24 -8.93
C ARG A 59 -6.40 9.65 -9.18
N ALA A 60 -6.90 9.73 -10.41
CA ALA A 60 -8.18 9.14 -10.78
C ALA A 60 -8.13 7.60 -10.76
N ILE A 61 -7.02 7.01 -11.20
CA ILE A 61 -6.76 5.56 -11.07
C ILE A 61 -6.70 5.16 -9.60
N ASP A 62 -5.95 5.89 -8.76
CA ASP A 62 -5.84 5.67 -7.31
C ASP A 62 -7.20 5.67 -6.61
N ALA A 63 -8.10 6.57 -7.01
CA ALA A 63 -9.45 6.67 -6.47
C ALA A 63 -10.45 5.65 -7.04
N ALA A 64 -10.08 4.89 -8.08
CA ALA A 64 -10.95 3.88 -8.70
C ALA A 64 -10.77 2.50 -8.07
N ASP A 65 -11.85 1.72 -8.06
CA ASP A 65 -11.87 0.32 -7.63
C ASP A 65 -11.22 -0.61 -8.68
N LEU A 66 -11.28 -0.21 -9.96
CA LEU A 66 -10.82 -0.98 -11.13
C LEU A 66 -10.52 -0.03 -12.30
N VAL A 67 -9.59 -0.43 -13.18
CA VAL A 67 -9.39 0.18 -14.50
C VAL A 67 -10.09 -0.65 -15.57
N LEU A 68 -11.01 -0.02 -16.29
CA LEU A 68 -11.64 -0.57 -17.48
C LEU A 68 -10.98 0.06 -18.70
N LEU A 69 -10.28 -0.75 -19.48
CA LEU A 69 -9.53 -0.34 -20.63
C LEU A 69 -10.29 -0.70 -21.90
N GLU A 70 -10.82 0.29 -22.61
CA GLU A 70 -11.32 0.11 -23.97
C GLU A 70 -10.13 0.14 -24.92
N PHE A 71 -9.82 -1.01 -25.52
CA PHE A 71 -8.60 -1.27 -26.29
C PHE A 71 -8.90 -1.70 -27.73
N SER A 72 -10.03 -1.29 -28.31
CA SER A 72 -10.29 -1.46 -29.74
C SER A 72 -9.23 -0.77 -30.61
N GLU A 73 -8.65 0.33 -30.11
CA GLU A 73 -7.54 1.05 -30.72
C GLU A 73 -6.33 1.14 -29.78
N LYS A 74 -5.14 0.84 -30.31
CA LYS A 74 -3.88 0.90 -29.55
C LYS A 74 -3.53 2.36 -29.17
N GLY A 75 -3.07 2.56 -27.93
CA GLY A 75 -2.61 3.86 -27.44
C GLY A 75 -1.53 3.74 -26.37
N VAL A 76 -0.51 4.62 -26.44
CA VAL A 76 0.58 4.65 -25.44
C VAL A 76 0.03 4.97 -24.04
N GLY A 77 -0.89 5.94 -23.95
CA GLY A 77 -1.55 6.30 -22.68
C GLY A 77 -2.25 5.11 -22.02
N LEU A 78 -2.96 4.29 -22.81
CA LEU A 78 -3.63 3.08 -22.32
C LEU A 78 -2.67 2.10 -21.67
N GLY A 79 -1.49 1.91 -22.26
CA GLY A 79 -0.44 1.07 -21.69
C GLY A 79 0.11 1.63 -20.37
N ILE A 80 0.31 2.95 -20.29
CA ILE A 80 0.79 3.61 -19.06
C ILE A 80 -0.25 3.48 -17.94
N GLU A 81 -1.52 3.74 -18.23
CA GLU A 81 -2.61 3.68 -17.26
C GLU A 81 -2.84 2.24 -16.76
N ALA A 82 -2.86 1.26 -17.66
CA ALA A 82 -2.98 -0.15 -17.30
C ALA A 82 -1.77 -0.63 -16.48
N GLY A 83 -0.55 -0.27 -16.89
CA GLY A 83 0.67 -0.62 -16.16
C GLY A 83 0.73 0.00 -14.76
N TYR A 84 0.34 1.28 -14.63
CA TYR A 84 0.23 1.94 -13.33
C TYR A 84 -0.79 1.25 -12.44
N ALA A 85 -2.00 0.99 -12.94
CA ALA A 85 -3.04 0.29 -12.19
C ALA A 85 -2.58 -1.08 -11.68
N HIS A 86 -1.97 -1.88 -12.57
CA HIS A 86 -1.38 -3.17 -12.20
C HIS A 86 -0.34 -3.04 -11.09
N SER A 87 0.55 -2.03 -11.17
CA SER A 87 1.57 -1.77 -10.14
C SER A 87 0.97 -1.41 -8.77
N GLN A 88 -0.24 -0.84 -8.75
CA GLN A 88 -0.99 -0.49 -7.54
C GLN A 88 -1.91 -1.64 -7.05
N GLY A 89 -1.79 -2.84 -7.64
CA GLY A 89 -2.64 -3.98 -7.32
C GLY A 89 -4.11 -3.78 -7.72
N LYS A 90 -4.42 -2.81 -8.59
CA LYS A 90 -5.78 -2.56 -9.05
C LYS A 90 -6.14 -3.52 -10.18
N PRO A 91 -7.36 -4.06 -10.18
CA PRO A 91 -7.84 -4.83 -11.30
C PRO A 91 -7.81 -4.04 -12.61
N VAL A 92 -7.33 -4.66 -13.68
CA VAL A 92 -7.36 -4.19 -15.06
C VAL A 92 -8.24 -5.15 -15.86
N VAL A 93 -9.39 -4.64 -16.32
CA VAL A 93 -10.28 -5.35 -17.25
C VAL A 93 -10.17 -4.69 -18.60
N VAL A 94 -9.97 -5.49 -19.64
CA VAL A 94 -9.88 -5.00 -21.02
C VAL A 94 -11.16 -5.35 -21.75
N ILE A 95 -11.72 -4.37 -22.45
CA ILE A 95 -12.80 -4.57 -23.42
C ILE A 95 -12.29 -4.13 -24.80
N ALA A 96 -12.72 -4.81 -25.86
CA ALA A 96 -12.41 -4.39 -27.22
C ALA A 96 -13.47 -4.90 -28.20
N ARG A 97 -13.60 -4.26 -29.36
CA ARG A 97 -14.48 -4.76 -30.41
C ARG A 97 -14.00 -6.11 -30.93
N THR A 98 -14.94 -6.99 -31.28
CA THR A 98 -14.60 -8.28 -31.89
C THR A 98 -13.70 -8.09 -33.11
N GLY A 99 -12.59 -8.83 -33.15
CA GLY A 99 -11.57 -8.72 -34.19
C GLY A 99 -10.43 -7.75 -33.87
N SER A 100 -10.50 -6.99 -32.78
CA SER A 100 -9.37 -6.17 -32.31
C SER A 100 -8.21 -7.03 -31.78
N GLU A 101 -6.99 -6.58 -32.04
CA GLU A 101 -5.78 -7.26 -31.57
C GLU A 101 -5.30 -6.66 -30.24
N ILE A 102 -5.32 -7.46 -29.17
CA ILE A 102 -4.84 -7.05 -27.85
C ILE A 102 -3.36 -7.37 -27.72
N SER A 103 -2.55 -6.40 -27.29
CA SER A 103 -1.11 -6.59 -27.05
C SER A 103 -0.87 -7.74 -26.05
N THR A 104 0.12 -8.60 -26.33
CA THR A 104 0.50 -9.71 -25.43
C THR A 104 0.91 -9.21 -24.04
N THR A 105 1.57 -8.06 -23.96
CA THR A 105 1.96 -7.43 -22.69
C THR A 105 0.76 -6.95 -21.89
N LEU A 106 -0.27 -6.44 -22.57
CA LEU A 106 -1.51 -6.01 -21.91
C LEU A 106 -2.32 -7.21 -21.43
N GLN A 107 -2.41 -8.27 -22.23
CA GLN A 107 -3.02 -9.54 -21.82
C GLN A 107 -2.33 -10.11 -20.57
N GLY A 108 -1.02 -9.94 -20.44
CA GLY A 108 -0.25 -10.41 -19.27
C GLY A 108 -0.59 -9.70 -17.95
N ILE A 109 -1.20 -8.51 -17.99
CA ILE A 109 -1.58 -7.75 -16.78
C ILE A 109 -3.09 -7.62 -16.56
N ALA A 110 -3.90 -7.90 -17.59
CA ALA A 110 -5.35 -7.89 -17.50
C ALA A 110 -5.84 -9.13 -16.73
N GLN A 111 -6.77 -8.97 -15.78
CA GLN A 111 -7.42 -10.15 -15.18
C GLN A 111 -8.43 -10.78 -16.12
N GLN A 112 -9.07 -9.97 -16.96
CA GLN A 112 -10.06 -10.41 -17.92
C GLN A 112 -9.99 -9.56 -19.19
N VAL A 113 -10.29 -10.20 -20.31
CA VAL A 113 -10.40 -9.57 -21.62
C VAL A 113 -11.74 -9.98 -22.21
N PHE A 114 -12.55 -9.01 -22.61
CA PHE A 114 -13.86 -9.24 -23.23
C PHE A 114 -13.90 -8.61 -24.61
N PHE A 115 -14.48 -9.34 -25.56
CA PHE A 115 -14.78 -8.82 -26.88
C PHE A 115 -16.27 -8.51 -26.99
N TYR A 116 -16.62 -7.40 -27.64
CA TYR A 116 -18.01 -6.98 -27.82
C TYR A 116 -18.29 -6.57 -29.28
N ASP A 117 -19.49 -6.88 -29.76
CA ASP A 117 -20.00 -6.38 -31.04
C ASP A 117 -20.91 -5.16 -30.82
N THR A 118 -21.67 -5.19 -29.72
CA THR A 118 -22.59 -4.14 -29.29
C THR A 118 -22.33 -3.73 -27.84
N LEU A 119 -22.82 -2.56 -27.44
CA LEU A 119 -22.68 -2.11 -26.05
C LEU A 119 -23.59 -2.87 -25.07
N GLU A 120 -24.60 -3.60 -25.58
CA GLU A 120 -25.47 -4.46 -24.77
C GLU A 120 -24.68 -5.66 -24.21
N ASP A 121 -23.68 -6.14 -24.95
CA ASP A 121 -22.75 -7.20 -24.51
C ASP A 121 -21.98 -6.82 -23.23
N LEU A 122 -21.89 -5.51 -22.94
CA LEU A 122 -21.16 -4.98 -21.80
C LEU A 122 -22.02 -4.77 -20.56
N ALA A 123 -23.36 -4.90 -20.66
CA ALA A 123 -24.28 -4.62 -19.55
C ALA A 123 -24.10 -5.61 -18.39
N ASP A 124 -23.83 -6.88 -18.71
CA ASP A 124 -23.74 -7.98 -17.75
C ASP A 124 -22.31 -8.54 -17.63
N LEU A 125 -21.29 -7.70 -17.81
CA LEU A 125 -19.90 -8.14 -17.65
C LEU A 125 -19.70 -8.77 -16.26
N PRO A 126 -19.03 -9.95 -16.18
CA PRO A 126 -18.72 -10.58 -14.91
C PRO A 126 -17.55 -9.84 -14.26
N TRP A 127 -17.86 -8.69 -13.65
CA TRP A 127 -16.88 -7.83 -13.00
C TRP A 127 -16.08 -8.63 -11.98
N PRO A 128 -14.73 -8.54 -11.99
CA PRO A 128 -13.93 -9.22 -11.00
C PRO A 128 -14.35 -8.73 -9.62
N ALA A 129 -14.42 -9.64 -8.64
CA ALA A 129 -14.60 -9.25 -7.26
C ALA A 129 -13.56 -8.17 -6.95
N THR A 130 -14.00 -7.06 -6.37
CA THR A 130 -13.13 -5.94 -6.06
C THR A 130 -12.02 -6.47 -5.15
N VAL A 131 -10.80 -6.60 -5.70
CA VAL A 131 -9.64 -6.97 -4.90
C VAL A 131 -9.30 -5.73 -4.09
N ALA A 132 -9.89 -5.65 -2.90
CA ALA A 132 -9.23 -5.18 -1.71
C ALA A 132 -7.72 -4.95 -1.95
N GLN A 133 -7.31 -3.68 -2.13
CA GLN A 133 -5.89 -3.34 -2.31
C GLN A 133 -5.05 -4.03 -1.23
N PRO A 134 -3.79 -4.39 -1.52
CA PRO A 134 -3.00 -5.24 -0.65
C PRO A 134 -3.00 -4.69 0.77
N THR A 135 -3.61 -5.50 1.61
CA THR A 135 -3.87 -5.27 3.00
C THR A 135 -2.54 -5.35 3.74
N ALA A 136 -2.14 -4.25 4.39
CA ALA A 136 -0.87 -4.14 5.12
C ALA A 136 0.44 -4.14 4.27
N VAL A 137 0.48 -3.52 3.08
CA VAL A 137 1.73 -3.38 2.27
C VAL A 137 2.93 -2.89 3.09
N ALA A 138 2.71 -1.99 4.05
CA ALA A 138 3.77 -1.45 4.90
C ALA A 138 4.27 -2.42 5.99
N TRP A 139 3.51 -3.46 6.32
CA TRP A 139 3.88 -4.41 7.38
C TRP A 139 5.20 -5.17 7.12
N PRO A 140 5.44 -5.73 5.92
CA PRO A 140 6.74 -6.31 5.58
C PRO A 140 7.93 -5.36 5.75
N TYR A 141 7.73 -4.04 5.60
CA TYR A 141 8.80 -3.06 5.81
C TYR A 141 9.13 -2.91 7.29
N ALA A 142 8.12 -2.83 8.16
CA ALA A 142 8.32 -2.84 9.61
C ALA A 142 9.07 -4.10 10.06
N VAL A 143 8.62 -5.28 9.59
CA VAL A 143 9.27 -6.56 9.87
C VAL A 143 10.74 -6.53 9.48
N ARG A 144 11.07 -6.13 8.24
CA ARG A 144 12.48 -6.06 7.79
C ARG A 144 13.34 -5.13 8.64
N SER A 145 12.80 -3.99 9.09
CA SER A 145 13.55 -3.09 9.98
C SER A 145 13.84 -3.75 11.34
N VAL A 146 12.88 -4.50 11.88
CA VAL A 146 13.07 -5.21 13.15
C VAL A 146 14.06 -6.38 13.02
N GLU A 147 13.96 -7.18 11.96
CA GLU A 147 14.92 -8.26 11.72
C GLU A 147 16.35 -7.71 11.56
N ARG A 148 16.54 -6.66 10.76
CA ARG A 148 17.85 -5.99 10.61
C ARG A 148 18.38 -5.45 11.94
N LEU A 149 17.51 -4.93 12.81
CA LEU A 149 17.93 -4.53 14.14
C LEU A 149 18.46 -5.74 14.91
N PHE A 150 17.74 -6.84 14.95
CA PHE A 150 18.20 -8.01 15.69
C PHE A 150 19.49 -8.60 15.12
N ASP A 151 19.69 -8.57 13.80
CA ASP A 151 20.93 -8.99 13.15
C ASP A 151 22.10 -8.07 13.55
N LEU A 152 21.87 -6.76 13.64
CA LEU A 152 22.86 -5.80 14.14
C LEU A 152 23.28 -6.09 15.60
N LEU A 153 22.32 -6.52 16.43
CA LEU A 153 22.53 -6.76 17.86
C LEU A 153 23.06 -8.16 18.18
N GLU A 154 23.09 -9.06 17.20
CA GLU A 154 23.50 -10.44 17.40
C GLU A 154 24.98 -10.53 17.80
N GLY A 155 25.26 -11.29 18.87
CA GLY A 155 26.62 -11.51 19.38
C GLY A 155 27.24 -10.32 20.13
N LEU A 156 26.53 -9.19 20.28
CA LEU A 156 27.01 -8.08 21.11
C LEU A 156 27.02 -8.45 22.61
N SER A 157 28.01 -7.96 23.34
CA SER A 157 28.09 -8.13 24.79
C SER A 157 27.04 -7.29 25.52
N GLY A 158 26.70 -7.65 26.75
CA GLY A 158 25.84 -6.83 27.61
C GLY A 158 26.35 -5.40 27.79
N GLU A 159 27.67 -5.19 27.82
CA GLU A 159 28.24 -3.84 27.83
C GLU A 159 27.87 -3.06 26.57
N ALA A 160 28.10 -3.64 25.38
CA ALA A 160 27.76 -3.01 24.12
C ALA A 160 26.25 -2.73 23.98
N LEU A 161 25.41 -3.67 24.40
CA LEU A 161 23.95 -3.54 24.34
C LEU A 161 23.41 -2.41 25.23
N ASN A 162 24.05 -2.16 26.38
CA ASN A 162 23.64 -1.16 27.36
C ASN A 162 24.46 0.13 27.30
N TRP A 163 25.43 0.22 26.39
CA TRP A 163 26.26 1.41 26.22
C TRP A 163 25.43 2.59 25.69
N ARG A 164 25.88 3.80 26.03
CA ARG A 164 25.28 5.05 25.57
C ARG A 164 26.36 6.00 25.04
N PRO A 165 26.16 6.62 23.86
CA PRO A 165 27.09 7.62 23.34
C PRO A 165 27.05 8.93 24.15
N PHE A 166 25.93 9.23 24.80
CA PHE A 166 25.78 10.36 25.72
C PHE A 166 24.64 10.09 26.71
N PRO A 167 24.56 10.79 27.86
CA PRO A 167 23.67 10.43 28.98
C PRO A 167 22.19 10.27 28.62
N THR A 168 21.69 11.09 27.70
CA THR A 168 20.28 11.09 27.26
C THR A 168 19.98 10.13 26.12
N ALA A 169 20.99 9.47 25.54
CA ALA A 169 20.79 8.50 24.47
C ALA A 169 20.09 7.24 24.99
N SER A 170 19.26 6.65 24.13
CA SER A 170 18.73 5.30 24.38
C SER A 170 19.83 4.26 24.13
N THR A 171 19.80 3.17 24.90
CA THR A 171 20.69 2.02 24.67
C THR A 171 20.15 1.18 23.51
N LEU A 172 21.01 0.33 22.92
CA LEU A 172 20.59 -0.63 21.89
C LEU A 172 19.53 -1.60 22.43
N PHE A 173 19.70 -2.07 23.67
CA PHE A 173 18.74 -2.96 24.34
C PHE A 173 17.38 -2.29 24.56
N ALA A 174 17.38 -1.02 25.00
CA ALA A 174 16.16 -0.23 25.18
C ALA A 174 15.44 0.02 23.86
N LEU A 175 16.18 0.35 22.78
CA LEU A 175 15.59 0.54 21.45
C LEU A 175 14.91 -0.73 20.92
N ALA A 176 15.55 -1.90 21.02
CA ALA A 176 14.94 -3.15 20.61
C ALA A 176 13.68 -3.48 21.43
N THR A 177 13.75 -3.32 22.75
CA THR A 177 12.60 -3.50 23.65
C THR A 177 11.46 -2.54 23.28
N HIS A 178 11.78 -1.29 22.97
CA HIS A 178 10.83 -0.26 22.61
C HIS A 178 10.11 -0.53 21.29
N ILE A 179 10.84 -0.93 20.24
CA ILE A 179 10.23 -1.21 18.93
C ILE A 179 9.25 -2.38 19.05
N VAL A 180 9.63 -3.45 19.74
CA VAL A 180 8.74 -4.61 19.96
C VAL A 180 7.50 -4.20 20.76
N GLY A 181 7.67 -3.44 21.86
CA GLY A 181 6.54 -2.94 22.66
C GLY A 181 5.64 -1.97 21.90
N ASN A 182 6.20 -1.14 21.00
CA ASN A 182 5.42 -0.29 20.13
C ASN A 182 4.57 -1.11 19.15
N ILE A 183 5.17 -2.08 18.44
CA ILE A 183 4.45 -2.93 17.50
C ILE A 183 3.36 -3.74 18.21
N GLU A 184 3.63 -4.23 19.42
CA GLU A 184 2.63 -4.94 20.21
C GLU A 184 1.42 -4.06 20.51
N GLU A 185 1.61 -2.84 21.03
CA GLU A 185 0.47 -1.94 21.30
C GLU A 185 -0.27 -1.53 20.02
N THR A 186 0.45 -1.20 18.95
CA THR A 186 -0.17 -0.61 17.77
C THR A 186 -0.73 -1.66 16.81
N ILE A 187 0.03 -2.69 16.45
CA ILE A 187 -0.43 -3.68 15.50
C ILE A 187 -1.26 -4.73 16.22
N TRP A 188 -0.70 -5.38 17.24
CA TRP A 188 -1.44 -6.42 17.94
C TRP A 188 -2.61 -5.83 18.74
N GLY A 189 -2.40 -4.74 19.48
CA GLY A 189 -3.42 -4.10 20.29
C GLY A 189 -4.49 -3.38 19.47
N VAL A 190 -4.09 -2.38 18.68
CA VAL A 190 -5.05 -1.54 17.94
C VAL A 190 -5.55 -2.24 16.67
N VAL A 191 -4.65 -2.68 15.78
CA VAL A 191 -5.05 -3.25 14.48
C VAL A 191 -5.70 -4.63 14.62
N CYS A 192 -5.13 -5.54 15.42
CA CYS A 192 -5.72 -6.87 15.62
C CYS A 192 -6.78 -6.90 16.73
N GLY A 193 -6.99 -5.77 17.43
CA GLY A 193 -8.03 -5.63 18.47
C GLY A 193 -7.78 -6.47 19.72
N GLN A 194 -6.52 -6.73 20.05
CA GLN A 194 -6.15 -7.64 21.14
C GLN A 194 -5.81 -6.88 22.41
N PRO A 195 -5.98 -7.50 23.60
CA PRO A 195 -5.57 -6.85 24.83
C PRO A 195 -4.05 -6.74 24.91
N VAL A 196 -3.56 -5.55 25.27
CA VAL A 196 -2.14 -5.27 25.49
C VAL A 196 -1.96 -4.48 26.78
N GLN A 197 -1.00 -4.90 27.61
CA GLN A 197 -0.57 -4.16 28.79
C GLN A 197 0.84 -3.60 28.56
N ARG A 198 0.92 -2.39 28.00
CA ARG A 198 2.19 -1.76 27.67
C ARG A 198 2.70 -0.86 28.80
N GLN A 199 3.96 -1.05 29.20
CA GLN A 199 4.67 -0.18 30.14
C GLN A 199 5.76 0.61 29.40
N ARG A 200 5.36 1.64 28.66
CA ARG A 200 6.25 2.37 27.74
C ARG A 200 7.50 2.94 28.43
N ASP A 201 7.34 3.56 29.59
CA ASP A 201 8.47 4.23 30.24
C ASP A 201 9.51 3.23 30.77
N ALA A 202 9.07 2.02 31.14
CA ALA A 202 9.95 0.92 31.54
C ALA A 202 10.80 0.40 30.37
N GLU A 203 10.32 0.47 29.13
CA GLU A 203 11.08 0.04 27.93
C GLU A 203 12.39 0.82 27.79
N PHE A 204 12.40 2.11 28.12
CA PHE A 204 13.59 2.97 28.02
C PHE A 204 14.57 2.83 29.19
N GLN A 205 14.16 2.12 30.25
CA GLN A 205 15.02 1.75 31.39
C GLN A 205 15.48 0.29 31.30
N ALA A 206 15.09 -0.42 30.24
CA ALA A 206 15.41 -1.82 30.07
C ALA A 206 16.92 -2.04 29.90
N VAL A 207 17.43 -3.07 30.56
CA VAL A 207 18.82 -3.53 30.48
C VAL A 207 18.85 -5.05 30.31
N GLY A 208 19.85 -5.56 29.60
CA GLY A 208 20.00 -7.00 29.39
C GLY A 208 21.41 -7.41 28.99
N ASN A 209 21.77 -8.66 29.28
CA ASN A 209 23.09 -9.21 28.99
C ASN A 209 23.22 -9.76 27.56
N ASP A 210 22.10 -10.12 26.94
CA ASP A 210 21.97 -10.61 25.57
C ASP A 210 20.62 -10.17 24.99
N ILE A 211 20.41 -10.36 23.68
CA ILE A 211 19.17 -9.96 22.98
C ILE A 211 18.17 -11.11 22.80
N ALA A 212 18.47 -12.33 23.27
CA ALA A 212 17.77 -13.55 22.89
C ALA A 212 16.30 -13.52 23.33
N ALA A 213 16.02 -13.11 24.58
CA ALA A 213 14.66 -13.02 25.10
C ALA A 213 13.79 -11.99 24.35
N VAL A 214 14.38 -10.87 23.92
CA VAL A 214 13.66 -9.85 23.14
C VAL A 214 13.38 -10.34 21.72
N ARG A 215 14.34 -11.07 21.10
CA ARG A 215 14.18 -11.70 19.79
C ARG A 215 13.10 -12.79 19.80
N ASP A 216 13.09 -13.65 20.82
CA ASP A 216 12.05 -14.69 20.98
C ASP A 216 10.65 -14.06 21.13
N ARG A 217 10.52 -13.04 21.99
CA ARG A 217 9.26 -12.29 22.11
C ARG A 217 8.82 -11.68 20.78
N TRP A 218 9.75 -11.10 20.01
CA TRP A 218 9.46 -10.59 18.68
C TRP A 218 8.95 -11.67 17.73
N GLN A 219 9.62 -12.83 17.66
CA GLN A 219 9.23 -13.93 16.79
C GLN A 219 7.81 -14.44 17.12
N GLN A 220 7.51 -14.61 18.40
CA GLN A 220 6.18 -15.02 18.85
C GLN A 220 5.10 -13.97 18.52
N LEU A 221 5.40 -12.69 18.76
CA LEU A 221 4.49 -11.58 18.45
C LEU A 221 4.22 -11.49 16.94
N ARG A 222 5.29 -11.55 16.14
CA ARG A 222 5.22 -11.51 14.67
C ARG A 222 4.36 -12.65 14.13
N ALA A 223 4.57 -13.88 14.59
CA ALA A 223 3.79 -15.03 14.13
C ALA A 223 2.29 -14.86 14.41
N ARG A 224 1.94 -14.31 15.58
CA ARG A 224 0.54 -14.01 15.95
C ARG A 224 -0.05 -12.90 15.09
N ILE A 225 0.71 -11.82 14.84
CA ILE A 225 0.29 -10.73 13.96
C ILE A 225 0.08 -11.26 12.53
N ASP A 226 1.05 -11.99 11.97
CA ASP A 226 0.97 -12.54 10.62
C ASP A 226 -0.28 -13.43 10.47
N ALA A 227 -0.55 -14.30 11.45
CA ALA A 227 -1.74 -15.13 11.47
C ALA A 227 -3.05 -14.31 11.54
N ALA A 228 -3.09 -13.25 12.36
CA ALA A 228 -4.27 -12.39 12.46
C ALA A 228 -4.51 -11.61 11.16
N LEU A 229 -3.46 -10.99 10.59
CA LEU A 229 -3.54 -10.21 9.36
C LEU A 229 -3.99 -11.06 8.16
N ALA A 230 -3.58 -12.33 8.10
CA ALA A 230 -4.01 -13.27 7.06
C ALA A 230 -5.53 -13.50 7.03
N THR A 231 -6.24 -13.20 8.12
CA THR A 231 -7.71 -13.35 8.22
C THR A 231 -8.48 -12.03 7.98
N MET A 232 -7.79 -10.89 7.87
CA MET A 232 -8.44 -9.58 7.76
C MET A 232 -8.76 -9.22 6.32
N SER A 233 -9.95 -8.65 6.09
CA SER A 233 -10.35 -8.09 4.81
C SER A 233 -9.79 -6.67 4.61
N ALA A 234 -9.82 -6.12 3.39
CA ALA A 234 -9.49 -4.70 3.20
C ALA A 234 -10.45 -3.76 3.91
N ALA A 235 -11.71 -4.15 4.09
CA ALA A 235 -12.64 -3.35 4.88
C ALA A 235 -12.15 -3.24 6.33
N ASP A 236 -11.69 -4.34 6.93
CA ASP A 236 -11.16 -4.35 8.31
C ASP A 236 -9.91 -3.49 8.49
N LEU A 237 -9.13 -3.33 7.42
CA LEU A 237 -7.88 -2.57 7.43
C LEU A 237 -8.08 -1.10 7.05
N ALA A 238 -9.14 -0.78 6.30
CA ALA A 238 -9.59 0.57 6.06
C ALA A 238 -10.39 1.16 7.25
N GLN A 239 -10.89 0.31 8.15
CA GLN A 239 -11.67 0.77 9.32
C GLN A 239 -10.88 1.76 10.19
N PRO A 240 -11.52 2.89 10.60
CA PRO A 240 -10.95 3.80 11.58
C PRO A 240 -10.76 3.13 12.94
N ARG A 241 -9.63 3.38 13.57
CA ARG A 241 -9.27 2.86 14.90
C ARG A 241 -8.76 3.97 15.79
N GLN A 242 -8.99 3.85 17.09
CA GLN A 242 -8.49 4.81 18.06
C GLN A 242 -7.05 4.47 18.47
N HIS A 243 -6.08 5.22 17.95
CA HIS A 243 -4.69 5.07 18.34
C HIS A 243 -4.41 5.83 19.66
N PRO A 244 -3.78 5.21 20.67
CA PRO A 244 -3.60 5.79 22.01
C PRO A 244 -2.94 7.17 22.06
N ARG A 245 -2.13 7.51 21.05
CA ARG A 245 -1.32 8.75 21.01
C ARG A 245 -1.49 9.61 19.76
N ARG A 246 -2.28 9.15 18.79
CA ARG A 246 -2.41 9.81 17.46
C ARG A 246 -3.85 10.09 17.06
N GLY A 247 -4.81 9.74 17.92
CA GLY A 247 -6.22 9.90 17.64
C GLY A 247 -6.73 8.84 16.67
N THR A 248 -7.82 9.16 15.98
CA THR A 248 -8.48 8.24 15.05
C THR A 248 -7.69 8.15 13.74
N MET A 249 -7.37 6.92 13.31
CA MET A 249 -6.67 6.64 12.06
C MET A 249 -7.01 5.24 11.56
N SER A 250 -6.96 5.01 10.26
CA SER A 250 -7.17 3.69 9.65
C SER A 250 -6.02 2.72 9.98
N SER A 251 -6.27 1.42 9.89
CA SER A 251 -5.21 0.42 10.09
C SER A 251 -4.07 0.55 9.07
N ASN A 252 -4.40 0.94 7.83
CA ASN A 252 -3.40 1.21 6.79
C ASN A 252 -2.45 2.36 7.17
N GLU A 253 -2.97 3.46 7.71
CA GLU A 253 -2.15 4.56 8.22
C GLU A 253 -1.29 4.09 9.41
N ILE A 254 -1.82 3.22 10.28
CA ILE A 254 -1.06 2.65 11.40
C ILE A 254 0.14 1.84 10.89
N PHE A 255 -0.01 1.00 9.86
CA PHE A 255 1.14 0.25 9.33
C PHE A 255 2.24 1.17 8.79
N VAL A 256 1.89 2.26 8.10
CA VAL A 256 2.87 3.23 7.60
C VAL A 256 3.60 3.89 8.76
N VAL A 257 2.87 4.31 9.79
CA VAL A 257 3.46 4.94 10.98
C VAL A 257 4.41 3.98 11.69
N VAL A 258 4.03 2.71 11.85
CA VAL A 258 4.86 1.69 12.51
C VAL A 258 6.10 1.36 11.68
N ALA A 259 5.97 1.21 10.36
CA ALA A 259 7.11 0.96 9.48
C ALA A 259 8.13 2.10 9.53
N ARG A 260 7.65 3.35 9.46
CA ARG A 260 8.50 4.54 9.62
C ARG A 260 9.20 4.55 10.98
N HIS A 261 8.46 4.34 12.06
CA HIS A 261 8.97 4.38 13.42
C HIS A 261 10.04 3.30 13.67
N ALA A 262 9.82 2.07 13.18
CA ALA A 262 10.81 1.01 13.26
C ALA A 262 12.10 1.35 12.50
N ALA A 263 11.99 1.96 11.31
CA ALA A 263 13.14 2.39 10.53
C ALA A 263 13.92 3.54 11.19
N GLU A 264 13.23 4.51 11.81
CA GLU A 264 13.85 5.61 12.56
C GLU A 264 14.71 5.08 13.71
N HIS A 265 14.19 4.12 14.49
CA HIS A 265 14.94 3.52 15.59
C HIS A 265 16.03 2.54 15.14
N LEU A 266 15.85 1.84 14.02
CA LEU A 266 16.92 1.05 13.41
C LEU A 266 18.12 1.96 13.07
N ALA A 267 17.89 3.10 12.43
CA ALA A 267 18.96 4.04 12.09
C ALA A 267 19.68 4.58 13.35
N GLN A 268 18.94 4.85 14.42
CA GLN A 268 19.53 5.21 15.71
C GLN A 268 20.41 4.10 16.28
N ALA A 269 19.98 2.85 16.18
CA ALA A 269 20.74 1.69 16.62
C ALA A 269 22.00 1.46 15.78
N GLU A 270 21.91 1.57 14.45
CA GLU A 270 23.04 1.47 13.52
C GLU A 270 24.13 2.49 13.88
N MET A 271 23.75 3.75 14.08
CA MET A 271 24.67 4.83 14.49
C MET A 271 25.28 4.58 15.88
N THR A 272 24.47 4.14 16.85
CA THR A 272 24.95 3.86 18.21
C THR A 272 25.96 2.71 18.23
N ALA A 273 25.70 1.65 17.46
CA ALA A 273 26.60 0.52 17.34
C ALA A 273 27.93 0.91 16.66
N GLU A 274 27.88 1.77 15.63
CA GLU A 274 29.07 2.32 14.99
C GLU A 274 29.92 3.14 15.97
N MET A 275 29.29 4.04 16.73
CA MET A 275 29.98 4.84 17.75
C MET A 275 30.64 3.97 18.84
N PHE A 276 29.96 2.92 19.30
CA PHE A 276 30.54 1.99 20.29
C PHE A 276 31.79 1.28 19.75
N ARG A 277 31.75 0.82 18.49
CA ARG A 277 32.90 0.17 17.84
C ARG A 277 34.09 1.12 17.70
N SER A 278 33.84 2.39 17.35
CA SER A 278 34.90 3.41 17.27
C SER A 278 35.44 3.82 18.64
N PHE A 279 34.63 3.75 19.70
CA PHE A 279 35.09 4.02 21.07
C PHE A 279 35.93 2.88 21.64
N SER A 280 35.65 1.65 21.22
CA SER A 280 36.28 0.42 21.74
C SER A 280 37.48 -0.06 20.92
N SER A 281 37.80 0.62 19.81
CA SER A 281 38.97 0.38 18.94
C SER A 281 40.19 1.15 19.39
#